data_AF-A0A2S7U4Q9-F1
#
_entry.id   AF-A0A2S7U4Q9-F1
#
_cell.length_a   1.000
_cell.length_b   1.000
_cell.length_c   1.000
_cell.angle_alpha   90.00
_cell.angle_beta   90.00
_cell.angle_gamma   90.00
#
_symmetry.space_group_name_H-M   'P 1'
#
loop_
_entity.id
_entity.type
_entity.pdbx_description
1 polymer ?
#
loop_
_entity_poly.entity_id
_entity_poly.type
_entity_poly.pdbx_seq_one_letter_code
_entity_poly.pdbx_strand_id
1 'polypeptide(L)'
;MKPSSLSSFRQVCSCLFAFLFLNCEAFADKTHCFGEMKNLQIYLLIGQSDMAGRAEIPKAAGRILERCYLLNDKNEWEPAKVPLNRHSGIGQGVDLQKLGPGYSFAMKMLEQNKDLSIGLIVNAGGGSDIAP
;
A
#
# COMPACT_ATOMS: atom_id res chain seq x y z
N MET A 1 -20.73 -61.34 -11.15
CA MET A 1 -19.55 -60.69 -11.78
C MET A 1 -19.70 -59.17 -11.68
N LYS A 2 -18.99 -58.56 -10.74
CA LYS A 2 -18.54 -57.15 -10.77
C LYS A 2 -17.51 -56.99 -9.65
N PRO A 3 -16.31 -56.51 -9.99
CA PRO A 3 -15.90 -55.28 -9.33
C PRO A 3 -15.24 -54.37 -10.36
N SER A 4 -16.01 -53.45 -10.95
CA SER A 4 -15.51 -52.37 -11.79
C SER A 4 -15.62 -50.99 -11.12
N SER A 5 -16.09 -50.92 -9.87
CA SER A 5 -16.30 -49.64 -9.16
C SER A 5 -15.08 -49.16 -8.36
N LEU A 6 -14.18 -50.06 -7.96
CA LEU A 6 -13.06 -49.73 -7.07
C LEU A 6 -11.91 -49.00 -7.78
N SER A 7 -11.66 -49.31 -9.06
CA SER A 7 -10.65 -48.62 -9.88
C SER A 7 -11.11 -47.21 -10.29
N SER A 8 -12.39 -47.04 -10.59
CA SER A 8 -12.99 -45.75 -10.95
C SER A 8 -12.93 -44.76 -9.77
N PHE A 9 -13.15 -45.24 -8.54
CA PHE A 9 -13.09 -44.41 -7.34
C PHE A 9 -11.67 -43.89 -7.06
N ARG A 10 -10.64 -44.72 -7.25
CA ARG A 10 -9.22 -44.30 -7.09
C ARG A 10 -8.80 -43.29 -8.16
N GLN A 11 -9.29 -43.42 -9.39
CA GLN A 11 -9.01 -42.48 -10.48
C GLN A 11 -9.63 -41.10 -10.19
N VAL A 12 -10.88 -41.06 -9.73
CA VAL A 12 -11.58 -39.81 -9.39
C VAL A 12 -10.90 -39.08 -8.22
N CYS A 13 -10.49 -39.81 -7.17
CA CYS A 13 -9.75 -39.22 -6.06
C CYS A 13 -8.36 -38.68 -6.48
N SER A 14 -7.67 -39.36 -7.38
CA SER A 14 -6.37 -38.92 -7.93
C SER A 14 -6.50 -37.62 -8.74
N CYS A 15 -7.53 -37.52 -9.59
CA CYS A 15 -7.80 -36.32 -10.39
C CYS A 15 -8.22 -35.13 -9.53
N LEU A 16 -9.00 -35.33 -8.46
CA LEU A 16 -9.38 -34.27 -7.52
C LEU A 16 -8.18 -33.73 -6.72
N PHE A 17 -7.26 -34.61 -6.31
CA PHE A 17 -6.04 -34.21 -5.61
C PHE A 17 -5.10 -33.41 -6.54
N ALA A 18 -4.97 -33.83 -7.80
CA ALA A 18 -4.19 -33.11 -8.80
C ALA A 18 -4.79 -31.73 -9.13
N PHE A 19 -6.12 -31.61 -9.19
CA PHE A 19 -6.80 -30.32 -9.38
C PHE A 19 -6.61 -29.37 -8.20
N LEU A 20 -6.60 -29.87 -6.96
CA LEU A 20 -6.32 -29.06 -5.77
C LEU A 20 -4.85 -28.59 -5.74
N PHE A 21 -3.90 -29.42 -6.18
CA PHE A 21 -2.49 -29.03 -6.26
C PHE A 21 -2.21 -28.00 -7.36
N LEU A 22 -2.82 -28.11 -8.55
CA LEU A 22 -2.63 -27.12 -9.62
C LEU A 22 -3.22 -25.74 -9.31
N ASN A 23 -4.28 -25.67 -8.48
CA ASN A 23 -4.86 -24.38 -8.07
C ASN A 23 -4.10 -23.72 -6.90
N CYS A 24 -3.16 -24.43 -6.27
CA CYS A 24 -2.39 -23.92 -5.14
C CYS A 24 -1.25 -22.96 -5.59
N GLU A 25 -0.72 -23.13 -6.80
CA GLU A 25 0.38 -22.30 -7.32
C GLU A 25 -0.06 -20.91 -7.81
N ALA A 26 -1.37 -20.65 -7.91
CA ALA A 26 -1.90 -19.37 -8.42
C ALA A 26 -2.16 -18.30 -7.34
N PHE A 27 -1.93 -18.60 -6.06
CA PHE A 27 -2.14 -17.65 -4.95
C PHE A 27 -0.84 -17.03 -4.40
N ALA A 28 0.31 -17.42 -4.93
CA ALA A 28 1.62 -17.02 -4.44
C ALA A 28 2.31 -15.97 -5.33
N ASP A 29 1.59 -14.97 -5.86
CA ASP A 29 2.26 -13.80 -6.45
C ASP A 29 1.35 -12.55 -6.52
N LYS A 30 1.00 -12.01 -5.35
CA LYS A 30 0.53 -10.62 -5.23
C LYS A 30 1.36 -9.78 -4.27
N THR A 31 2.48 -10.31 -3.81
CA THR A 31 3.55 -9.48 -3.27
C THR A 31 4.30 -8.94 -4.47
N HIS A 32 3.85 -7.81 -5.02
CA HIS A 32 4.72 -6.99 -5.84
C HIS A 32 6.00 -6.80 -5.02
N CYS A 33 7.07 -7.47 -5.40
CA CYS A 33 8.32 -7.51 -4.65
C CYS A 33 8.82 -6.08 -4.51
N PHE A 34 8.49 -5.45 -3.39
CA PHE A 34 9.17 -4.26 -2.92
C PHE A 34 10.63 -4.65 -2.88
N GLY A 35 11.45 -4.09 -3.79
CA GLY A 35 12.90 -4.22 -3.69
C GLY A 35 13.30 -3.95 -2.24
N GLU A 36 14.21 -4.77 -1.69
CA GLU A 36 14.52 -4.77 -0.26
C GLU A 36 14.53 -3.35 0.31
N MET A 37 13.57 -3.03 1.20
CA MET A 37 13.46 -1.73 1.85
C MET A 37 14.60 -1.58 2.85
N LYS A 38 15.81 -1.37 2.34
CA LYS A 38 17.01 -1.19 3.15
C LYS A 38 16.84 0.10 3.95
N ASN A 39 17.15 0.01 5.24
CA ASN A 39 17.09 1.11 6.21
C ASN A 39 15.74 1.85 6.22
N LEU A 40 14.63 1.11 6.27
CA LEU A 40 13.29 1.70 6.32
C LEU A 40 13.09 2.56 7.58
N GLN A 41 12.74 3.83 7.40
CA GLN A 41 12.31 4.73 8.47
C GLN A 41 10.83 5.10 8.29
N ILE A 42 10.06 4.93 9.36
CA ILE A 42 8.61 5.17 9.34
C ILE A 42 8.31 6.54 9.95
N TYR A 43 7.48 7.32 9.24
CA TYR A 43 7.02 8.63 9.67
C TYR A 43 5.49 8.67 9.72
N LEU A 44 4.97 9.12 10.84
CA LEU A 44 3.54 9.37 11.05
C LEU A 44 3.24 10.85 10.77
N LEU A 45 2.40 11.10 9.78
CA LEU A 45 1.92 12.43 9.40
C LEU A 45 0.46 12.59 9.83
N ILE A 46 0.28 13.28 10.95
CA ILE A 46 -1.02 13.61 11.53
C ILE A 46 -1.17 15.12 11.68
N GLY A 47 -2.42 15.57 11.79
CA GLY A 47 -2.75 16.97 12.01
C GLY A 47 -4.03 17.37 11.30
N GLN A 48 -4.23 18.68 11.20
CA GLN A 48 -5.39 19.27 10.55
C GLN A 48 -5.22 19.36 9.02
N SER A 49 -6.03 20.18 8.37
CA SER A 49 -6.08 20.26 6.91
C SER A 49 -4.79 20.75 6.24
N ASP A 50 -3.93 21.47 6.96
CA ASP A 50 -2.65 21.94 6.42
C ASP A 50 -1.69 20.76 6.19
N MET A 51 -1.77 19.73 7.05
CA MET A 51 -1.05 18.47 6.85
C MET A 51 -1.68 17.63 5.73
N ALA A 52 -3.02 17.59 5.65
CA ALA A 52 -3.73 16.88 4.59
C ALA A 52 -3.38 17.42 3.19
N GLY A 53 -3.05 18.71 3.11
CA GLY A 53 -2.62 19.38 1.90
C GLY A 53 -3.77 19.99 1.12
N ARG A 54 -3.70 21.31 0.89
CA ARG A 54 -4.66 22.09 0.07
C ARG A 54 -4.00 22.81 -1.10
N ALA A 55 -2.69 22.68 -1.27
CA ALA A 55 -1.96 23.31 -2.37
C ALA A 55 -2.20 22.53 -3.67
N GLU A 56 -2.37 23.23 -4.79
CA GLU A 56 -2.49 22.59 -6.10
C GLU A 56 -1.31 21.66 -6.37
N ILE A 57 -1.57 20.53 -7.01
CA ILE A 57 -0.54 19.55 -7.37
C ILE A 57 0.09 20.00 -8.69
N PRO A 58 1.36 20.45 -8.72
CA PRO A 58 2.04 20.73 -9.98
C PRO A 58 2.16 19.45 -10.82
N LYS A 59 2.13 19.57 -12.15
CA LYS A 59 2.30 18.41 -13.06
C LYS A 59 3.53 17.56 -12.75
N ALA A 60 4.59 18.17 -12.20
CA ALA A 60 5.82 17.49 -11.81
C ALA A 60 5.71 16.68 -10.51
N ALA A 61 4.82 17.04 -9.57
CA ALA A 61 4.73 16.43 -8.23
C ALA A 61 3.88 15.15 -8.19
N GLY A 62 3.15 14.83 -9.28
CA GLY A 62 2.31 13.63 -9.41
C GLY A 62 3.06 12.32 -9.63
N ARG A 63 4.39 12.36 -9.74
CA ARG A 63 5.21 11.17 -9.97
C ARG A 63 5.37 10.36 -8.69
N ILE A 64 5.50 9.05 -8.86
CA ILE A 64 5.87 8.12 -7.78
C ILE A 64 7.20 8.56 -7.18
N LEU A 65 7.27 8.62 -5.85
CA LEU A 65 8.50 8.81 -5.11
C LEU A 65 9.22 7.45 -4.96
N GLU A 66 10.35 7.29 -5.64
CA GLU A 66 11.19 6.10 -5.50
C GLU A 66 11.71 5.95 -4.06
N ARG A 67 11.77 4.71 -3.55
CA ARG A 67 12.15 4.39 -2.15
C ARG A 67 11.24 5.03 -1.08
N CYS A 68 10.06 5.50 -1.47
CA CYS A 68 9.04 6.03 -0.56
C CYS A 68 7.75 5.23 -0.69
N TYR A 69 7.19 4.85 0.44
CA TYR A 69 6.02 4.00 0.55
C TYR A 69 4.96 4.69 1.39
N LEU A 70 3.69 4.47 1.05
CA LEU A 70 2.53 4.94 1.78
C LEU A 70 1.76 3.73 2.30
N LEU A 71 1.39 3.73 3.58
CA LEU A 71 0.51 2.72 4.14
C LEU A 71 -0.93 3.01 3.70
N ASN A 72 -1.57 2.03 3.08
CA ASN A 72 -2.96 2.14 2.63
C ASN A 72 -3.97 1.70 3.70
N ASP A 73 -5.25 1.86 3.39
CA ASP A 73 -6.39 1.48 4.24
C ASP A 73 -6.53 -0.03 4.49
N LYS A 74 -5.76 -0.86 3.76
CA LYS A 74 -5.67 -2.32 3.93
C LYS A 74 -4.45 -2.74 4.75
N ASN A 75 -3.70 -1.79 5.31
CA ASN A 75 -2.43 -2.03 6.01
C ASN A 75 -1.33 -2.61 5.10
N GLU A 76 -1.37 -2.29 3.80
CA GLU A 76 -0.36 -2.67 2.83
C GLU A 76 0.46 -1.44 2.43
N TRP A 77 1.74 -1.62 2.20
CA TRP A 77 2.59 -0.57 1.65
C TRP A 77 2.37 -0.47 0.14
N GLU A 78 2.27 0.75 -0.38
CA GLU A 78 2.23 1.04 -1.81
C GLU A 78 3.20 2.18 -2.16
N PRO A 79 3.66 2.31 -3.42
CA PRO A 79 4.51 3.42 -3.82
C PRO A 79 3.86 4.78 -3.49
N ALA A 80 4.60 5.66 -2.82
CA ALA A 80 4.07 6.96 -2.43
C ALA A 80 3.89 7.86 -3.66
N LYS A 81 2.68 8.40 -3.80
CA LYS A 81 2.28 9.40 -4.81
C LYS A 81 1.35 10.41 -4.15
N VAL A 82 1.30 11.62 -4.66
CA VAL A 82 0.32 12.62 -4.20
C VAL A 82 -1.08 12.30 -4.75
N PRO A 83 -2.17 12.64 -4.03
CA PRO A 83 -2.20 13.15 -2.65
C PRO A 83 -1.85 12.06 -1.63
N LEU A 84 -1.04 12.43 -0.62
CA LEU A 84 -0.51 11.49 0.38
C LEU A 84 -1.55 11.09 1.43
N ASN A 85 -2.52 11.95 1.72
CA ASN A 85 -3.54 11.71 2.74
C ASN A 85 -4.72 10.85 2.24
N ARG A 86 -4.65 10.29 1.01
CA ARG A 86 -5.79 9.68 0.28
C ARG A 86 -6.47 8.52 1.01
N HIS A 87 -5.78 7.91 1.96
CA HIS A 87 -6.26 6.79 2.79
C HIS A 87 -6.76 7.24 4.16
N SER A 88 -6.82 8.55 4.42
CA SER A 88 -7.36 9.09 5.68
C SER A 88 -8.82 8.72 5.83
N GLY A 89 -9.16 8.10 6.97
CA GLY A 89 -10.53 7.82 7.36
C GLY A 89 -11.27 9.04 7.93
N ILE A 90 -10.57 10.17 8.11
CA ILE A 90 -11.07 11.35 8.80
C ILE A 90 -10.82 12.57 7.91
N GLY A 91 -11.82 13.00 7.13
CA GLY A 91 -11.67 14.17 6.26
C GLY A 91 -12.81 14.41 5.27
N GLN A 92 -12.80 15.60 4.66
CA GLN A 92 -13.78 16.00 3.63
C GLN A 92 -13.44 15.36 2.27
N GLY A 93 -13.64 14.05 2.12
CA GLY A 93 -13.46 13.34 0.85
C GLY A 93 -12.03 13.34 0.28
N VAL A 94 -11.79 12.53 -0.76
CA VAL A 94 -10.48 12.46 -1.45
C VAL A 94 -10.26 13.69 -2.34
N ASP A 95 -11.33 14.30 -2.85
CA ASP A 95 -11.28 15.39 -3.84
C ASP A 95 -10.70 16.70 -3.31
N LEU A 96 -10.74 16.92 -2.00
CA LEU A 96 -10.15 18.11 -1.36
C LEU A 96 -8.69 17.93 -0.98
N GLN A 97 -8.16 16.72 -1.10
CA GLN A 97 -6.81 16.42 -0.71
C GLN A 97 -5.85 16.68 -1.86
N LYS A 98 -4.83 17.49 -1.58
CA LYS A 98 -3.89 17.93 -2.59
C LYS A 98 -2.45 17.78 -2.11
N LEU A 99 -1.57 18.67 -2.51
CA LEU A 99 -0.18 18.64 -2.09
C LEU A 99 -0.07 19.15 -0.64
N GLY A 100 0.55 18.34 0.22
CA GLY A 100 0.89 18.68 1.60
C GLY A 100 2.40 18.62 1.84
N PRO A 101 2.88 19.04 3.04
CA PRO A 101 4.31 19.12 3.34
C PRO A 101 5.01 17.75 3.37
N GLY A 102 4.26 16.66 3.56
CA GLY A 102 4.81 15.30 3.57
C GLY A 102 5.57 14.94 2.29
N TYR A 103 5.18 15.49 1.14
CA TYR A 103 5.83 15.20 -0.13
C TYR A 103 7.22 15.81 -0.24
N SER A 104 7.35 17.11 0.05
CA SER A 104 8.65 17.80 0.02
C SER A 104 9.57 17.29 1.13
N PHE A 105 9.02 16.95 2.30
CA PHE A 105 9.74 16.28 3.38
C PHE A 105 10.39 14.97 2.90
N ALA A 106 9.58 14.04 2.37
CA ALA A 106 10.08 12.74 1.93
C ALA A 106 11.12 12.87 0.81
N MET A 107 10.86 13.77 -0.16
CA MET A 107 11.82 14.07 -1.23
C MET A 107 13.17 14.53 -0.68
N LYS A 108 13.18 15.50 0.24
CA LYS A 108 14.43 16.04 0.80
C LYS A 108 15.22 15.00 1.60
N MET A 109 14.54 14.17 2.38
CA MET A 109 15.17 13.09 3.13
C MET A 109 15.82 12.05 2.21
N LEU A 110 15.14 11.66 1.13
CA LEU A 110 15.64 10.69 0.15
C LEU A 110 16.76 11.26 -0.74
N GLU A 111 16.79 12.58 -0.96
CA GLU A 111 17.88 13.26 -1.63
C GLU A 111 19.18 13.20 -0.81
N GLN A 112 19.06 13.43 0.50
CA GLN A 112 20.20 13.47 1.44
C GLN A 112 20.79 12.09 1.75
N ASN A 113 19.97 11.02 1.71
CA ASN A 113 20.43 9.67 1.99
C ASN A 113 19.96 8.68 0.91
N LYS A 114 20.91 8.13 0.15
CA LYS A 114 20.66 7.19 -0.95
C LYS A 114 20.33 5.77 -0.49
N ASP A 115 20.71 5.42 0.74
CA ASP A 115 20.47 4.11 1.33
C ASP A 115 19.20 4.08 2.20
N LEU A 116 18.52 5.23 2.33
CA LEU A 116 17.28 5.37 3.08
C LEU A 116 16.08 4.89 2.26
N SER A 117 15.17 4.19 2.92
CA SER A 117 13.80 3.98 2.47
C SER A 117 12.84 4.67 3.45
N ILE A 118 11.75 5.25 2.96
CA ILE A 118 10.77 5.96 3.79
C ILE A 118 9.42 5.25 3.74
N GLY A 119 8.83 4.98 4.90
CA GLY A 119 7.43 4.59 5.05
C GLY A 119 6.62 5.75 5.62
N LEU A 120 5.56 6.15 4.93
CA LEU A 120 4.64 7.20 5.36
C LEU A 120 3.34 6.58 5.82
N ILE A 121 2.89 6.98 7.01
CA ILE A 121 1.55 6.73 7.53
C ILE A 121 0.88 8.10 7.62
N VAL A 122 -0.19 8.32 6.87
CA VAL A 122 -0.80 9.65 6.75
C VAL A 122 -2.28 9.56 7.10
N ASN A 123 -2.68 10.26 8.17
CA ASN A 123 -4.06 10.32 8.62
C ASN A 123 -4.35 11.70 9.22
N ALA A 124 -4.37 12.71 8.35
CA ALA A 124 -4.71 14.08 8.70
C ALA A 124 -6.20 14.36 8.42
N GLY A 125 -6.84 15.11 9.31
CA GLY A 125 -8.27 15.42 9.24
C GLY A 125 -8.56 16.87 9.63
N GLY A 126 -9.17 17.63 8.72
CA GLY A 126 -9.56 19.03 8.98
C GLY A 126 -10.70 19.15 10.00
N GLY A 127 -10.73 20.25 10.74
CA GLY A 127 -11.77 20.51 11.75
C GLY A 127 -11.63 19.70 13.04
N SER A 128 -10.48 19.06 13.26
CA SER A 128 -10.14 18.39 14.52
C SER A 128 -9.45 19.38 15.45
N ASP A 129 -10.09 19.76 16.54
CA ASP A 129 -9.41 20.50 17.61
C ASP A 129 -8.65 19.51 18.50
N ILE A 130 -7.45 19.90 18.95
CA ILE A 130 -6.85 19.27 20.12
C ILE A 130 -7.70 19.73 21.30
N ALA A 131 -8.58 18.84 21.76
CA ALA A 131 -9.35 19.08 22.97
C ALA A 131 -8.37 19.40 24.13
N PRO A 132 -8.66 20.40 24.97
CA PRO A 132 -7.83 20.74 26.13
C PRO A 132 -7.81 19.64 27.19
#